data_AF-A0A381XHW9-F1
#
_entry.id   AF-A0A381XHW9-F1
#
_cell.length_a   1.000
_cell.length_b   1.000
_cell.length_c   1.000
_cell.angle_alpha   90.00
_cell.angle_beta   90.00
_cell.angle_gamma   90.00
#
_symmetry.space_group_name_H-M   'P 1'
#
loop_
_entity.id
_entity.type
_entity.pdbx_description
1 polymer ?
#
loop_
_entity_poly.entity_id
_entity_poly.type
_entity_poly.pdbx_seq_one_letter_code
_entity_poly.pdbx_strand_id
1 'polypeptide(L)' 'MKLIIALLSFILLSNCTTHSVKLGKKCTKLAGNNTYEKSIIWIVSKENAETFESKINQENCRINGEKL' A
#
# COMPACT_ATOMS: atom_id res chain seq x y z
N MET A 1 13.41 -17.59 24.29
CA MET A 1 13.13 -18.64 23.29
C MET A 1 11.72 -18.55 22.69
N LYS A 2 10.64 -18.50 23.49
CA LYS A 2 9.25 -18.39 22.97
C LYS A 2 9.03 -17.19 22.02
N LEU A 3 9.56 -16.01 22.38
CA LEU A 3 9.50 -14.82 21.52
C LEU A 3 10.23 -14.98 20.19
N ILE A 4 11.40 -15.62 20.20
CA ILE A 4 12.21 -15.85 19.00
C ILE A 4 11.48 -16.82 18.06
N ILE A 5 10.90 -17.89 18.60
CA ILE A 5 10.09 -18.84 17.84
C ILE A 5 8.87 -18.13 17.25
N ALA A 6 8.16 -17.32 18.03
CA ALA A 6 7.00 -16.56 17.56
C ALA A 6 7.38 -15.58 16.42
N LEU A 7 8.51 -14.89 16.54
CA LEU A 7 8.99 -13.97 15.52
C LEU A 7 9.38 -14.71 14.22
N LEU A 8 10.05 -15.85 14.33
CA LEU A 8 10.37 -16.71 13.19
C LEU A 8 9.11 -17.24 12.50
N SER A 9 8.12 -17.71 13.27
CA SER A 9 6.83 -18.13 12.73
C SER A 9 6.12 -16.99 12.01
N PHE A 10 6.18 -15.76 12.55
CA PHE A 10 5.57 -14.60 11.93
C PHE A 10 6.23 -14.27 10.58
N ILE A 11 7.56 -14.31 10.50
CA ILE A 11 8.30 -14.08 9.25
C ILE A 11 7.95 -15.14 8.20
N LEU A 12 7.90 -16.42 8.59
CA LEU A 12 7.54 -17.51 7.67
C LEU A 12 6.11 -17.36 7.13
N LEU A 13 5.15 -17.06 8.01
CA LEU A 13 3.74 -16.88 7.63
C LEU A 13 3.52 -15.63 6.76
N SER A 14 4.33 -14.57 6.96
CA SER A 14 4.25 -13.34 6.18
C SER A 14 4.65 -13.50 4.70
N ASN A 15 5.25 -14.63 4.30
CA ASN A 15 5.57 -14.93 2.91
C ASN A 15 4.46 -15.71 2.18
N CYS A 16 3.44 -16.21 2.90
CA CYS A 16 2.31 -16.94 2.30
C CYS A 16 1.10 -16.05 1.98
N THR A 17 1.17 -14.74 2.21
CA THR A 17 0.06 -13.83 1.90
C THR A 17 -0.09 -13.61 0.39
N THR A 18 -1.35 -13.61 -0.07
CA THR A 18 -1.76 -13.26 -1.44
C THR A 18 -1.73 -11.75 -1.71
N HIS A 19 -1.55 -10.95 -0.65
CA HIS A 19 -1.51 -9.50 -0.69
C HIS A 19 -0.21 -8.94 -0.11
N SER A 20 0.24 -7.82 -0.64
CA SER A 20 1.29 -6.97 -0.07
C SER A 20 0.66 -5.75 0.60
N VAL A 21 1.31 -5.26 1.65
CA VAL A 21 0.92 -4.01 2.30
C VAL A 21 1.90 -2.92 1.87
N LYS A 22 1.38 -1.81 1.32
CA LYS A 22 2.16 -0.61 1.01
C LYS A 22 1.79 0.47 2.03
N LEU A 23 2.80 1.05 2.63
CA LEU A 23 2.66 2.06 3.68
C LEU A 23 3.05 3.44 3.15
N GLY A 24 2.52 4.47 3.82
CA GLY A 24 2.74 5.87 3.48
C GLY A 24 1.53 6.49 2.80
N LYS A 25 1.35 7.80 2.99
CA LYS A 25 0.25 8.54 2.38
C LYS A 25 0.39 8.53 0.86
N LYS A 26 -0.55 7.89 0.18
CA LYS A 26 -0.64 7.82 -1.28
C LYS A 26 -2.08 8.06 -1.73
N CYS A 27 -2.23 8.52 -2.96
CA CYS A 27 -3.52 8.88 -3.54
C CYS A 27 -3.67 8.27 -4.94
N THR A 28 -4.91 7.99 -5.34
CA THR A 28 -5.22 7.66 -6.73
C THR A 28 -5.07 8.89 -7.60
N LYS A 29 -4.99 8.68 -8.93
CA LYS A 29 -5.21 9.76 -9.88
C LYS A 29 -6.61 10.35 -9.71
N LEU A 30 -6.74 11.63 -10.07
CA LEU A 30 -8.03 12.30 -10.10
C LEU A 30 -8.95 11.61 -11.11
N ALA A 31 -10.16 11.25 -10.68
CA ALA A 31 -11.20 10.73 -11.55
C ALA A 31 -11.87 11.86 -12.34
N GLY A 32 -12.60 11.51 -13.41
CA GLY A 32 -13.26 12.50 -14.28
C GLY A 32 -14.35 13.33 -13.60
N ASN A 33 -14.78 12.95 -12.39
CA ASN A 33 -15.72 13.67 -11.53
C ASN A 33 -15.02 14.46 -10.40
N ASN A 34 -13.72 14.73 -10.54
CA ASN A 34 -12.88 15.45 -9.58
C ASN A 34 -12.76 14.79 -8.19
N THR A 35 -12.99 13.48 -8.06
CA THR A 35 -12.74 12.74 -6.80
C THR A 35 -11.46 11.91 -6.88
N TYR A 36 -10.91 11.55 -5.71
CA TYR A 36 -9.78 10.63 -5.59
C TYR A 36 -9.84 9.91 -4.24
N GLU A 37 -9.15 8.77 -4.15
CA GLU A 37 -8.99 8.02 -2.92
C GLU A 37 -7.62 8.31 -2.30
N LYS A 38 -7.56 8.29 -0.96
CA LYS A 38 -6.31 8.44 -0.21
C LYS A 38 -6.27 7.46 0.95
N SER A 39 -5.10 6.92 1.22
CA SER A 39 -4.85 6.10 2.39
C SER A 39 -3.37 6.13 2.79
N ILE A 40 -3.10 5.82 4.05
CA ILE A 40 -1.76 5.58 4.60
C ILE A 40 -1.38 4.09 4.49
N ILE A 41 -2.39 3.22 4.41
CA ILE A 41 -2.23 1.77 4.31
C ILE A 41 -2.98 1.28 3.08
N TRP A 42 -2.27 0.61 2.18
CA TRP A 42 -2.83 0.01 0.98
C TRP A 42 -2.58 -1.49 1.00
N ILE A 43 -3.66 -2.27 0.92
CA ILE A 43 -3.60 -3.71 0.74
C ILE A 43 -3.69 -3.98 -0.76
N VAL A 44 -2.65 -4.58 -1.32
CA VAL A 44 -2.47 -4.72 -2.77
C VAL A 44 -2.35 -6.18 -3.11
N SER A 45 -3.17 -6.71 -4.03
CA SER A 45 -3.00 -8.07 -4.54
C SER A 45 -1.61 -8.26 -5.14
N LYS A 46 -1.11 -9.50 -5.12
CA LYS A 46 0.19 -9.84 -5.75
C LYS A 46 0.24 -9.44 -7.22
N GLU A 47 -0.86 -9.61 -7.95
CA GLU A 47 -1.02 -9.23 -9.36
C GLU A 47 -0.85 -7.71 -9.60
N ASN A 48 -1.27 -6.89 -8.64
CA ASN A 48 -1.21 -5.43 -8.77
C ASN A 48 0.05 -4.84 -8.14
N ALA A 49 0.87 -5.64 -7.45
CA ALA A 49 2.00 -5.16 -6.67
C ALA A 49 3.04 -4.40 -7.52
N GLU A 50 3.27 -4.84 -8.76
CA GLU A 50 4.23 -4.23 -9.69
C GLU A 50 3.70 -2.93 -10.31
N THR A 51 2.38 -2.84 -10.51
CA THR A 51 1.74 -1.66 -11.14
C THR A 51 1.15 -0.69 -10.14
N PHE A 52 1.25 -0.98 -8.83
CA PHE A 52 0.65 -0.17 -7.78
C PHE A 52 1.12 1.30 -7.83
N GLU A 53 2.44 1.52 -7.89
CA GLU A 53 3.01 2.87 -7.84
C GLU A 53 2.70 3.73 -9.08
N SER A 54 2.35 3.11 -10.21
CA SER A 54 1.92 3.87 -11.40
C SER A 54 0.50 4.41 -11.29
N LYS A 55 -0.32 3.81 -10.41
CA LYS A 55 -1.73 4.17 -10.19
C LYS A 55 -1.93 4.97 -8.90
N ILE A 56 -1.23 4.58 -7.84
CA ILE A 56 -1.39 5.08 -6.47
C ILE A 56 -0.02 5.44 -5.91
N ASN A 57 0.25 6.72 -5.75
CA ASN A 57 1.55 7.21 -5.29
C ASN A 57 1.40 8.54 -4.55
N GLN A 58 2.52 9.03 -4.00
CA GLN A 58 2.57 10.27 -3.24
C GLN A 58 2.45 11.50 -4.14
N GLU A 59 2.92 11.41 -5.38
CA GLU A 59 2.86 12.50 -6.35
C GLU A 59 1.42 12.85 -6.72
N ASN A 60 0.55 11.85 -6.88
CA ASN A 60 -0.89 12.07 -7.03
C ASN A 60 -1.46 12.87 -5.85
N CYS A 61 -1.03 12.63 -4.61
CA CYS A 61 -1.48 13.43 -3.46
C CYS A 61 -1.07 14.89 -3.59
N ARG A 62 0.17 15.16 -4.03
CA ARG A 62 0.67 16.52 -4.26
C ARG A 62 -0.15 17.23 -5.33
N ILE A 63 -0.42 16.55 -6.45
CA ILE A 63 -1.24 17.08 -7.56
C ILE A 63 -2.68 17.34 -7.10
N ASN A 64 -3.24 16.46 -6.26
CA ASN A 64 -4.59 16.60 -5.70
C ASN A 64 -4.67 17.66 -4.57
N GLY A 65 -3.56 18.33 -4.22
CA GLY A 65 -3.54 19.40 -3.21
C GLY A 65 -3.51 18.92 -1.75
N GLU A 66 -3.20 17.65 -1.50
CA GLU A 66 -3.04 17.13 -0.14
C GLU A 66 -1.75 17.66 0.51
N LYS A 67 -1.83 18.03 1.80
CA LYS A 67 -0.63 18.25 2.63
C LYS A 67 0.04 16.91 2.93
N LEU A 68 1.34 16.79 2.66
CA LEU A 68 2.14 15.58 2.88
C LEU A 68 2.76 15.58 4.28
#